data_AF-A0A6J4GDD9-F1
#
_entry.id   AF-A0A6J4GDD9-F1
#
_cell.length_a   1.000
_cell.length_b   1.000
_cell.length_c   1.000
_cell.angle_alpha   90.00
_cell.angle_beta   90.00
_cell.angle_gamma   90.00
#
_symmetry.space_group_name_H-M   'P 1'
#
loop_
_entity.id
_entity.type
_entity.pdbx_description
1 polymer ?
#
loop_
_entity_poly.entity_id
_entity_poly.type
_entity_poly.pdbx_seq_one_letter_code
_entity_poly.pdbx_strand_id
1 'polypeptide(L)'
;MVAVIKTGSSLRNIFNYNENKVKQGAAECIGEGNYPLEVDKLSAAMRLNRLLKLAALNDNVKRNSVHISLNFDPSETALPNAKLVKIAHAYMQKIGFADQPYLIYRHHDAGHPHIHLVSIKIRKDGSRIDMHNIGRNQSEAARKEIEKMFGLVQAQGRKNSNDLEIIPIGAWQRSDMEKFSPKKQSRQCLTECLNTINIQVLQN
;
A
#
# COMPACT_ATOMS: atom_id res chain seq x y z
N MET A 1 -3.28 10.47 4.44
CA MET A 1 -2.96 9.28 3.61
C MET A 1 -1.44 9.04 3.57
N VAL A 2 -0.99 7.78 3.67
CA VAL A 2 0.42 7.37 3.53
C VAL A 2 0.59 6.49 2.30
N ALA A 3 1.59 6.79 1.46
CA ALA A 3 1.89 6.02 0.26
C ALA A 3 3.22 5.24 0.39
N VAL A 4 3.20 3.95 0.05
CA VAL A 4 4.39 3.09 0.06
C VAL A 4 4.60 2.51 -1.33
N ILE A 5 5.75 2.78 -1.94
CA ILE A 5 6.11 2.31 -3.28
C ILE A 5 7.16 1.20 -3.17
N LYS A 6 6.87 0.04 -3.74
CA LYS A 6 7.79 -1.09 -3.85
C LYS A 6 7.98 -1.45 -5.33
N THR A 7 9.21 -1.76 -5.71
CA THR A 7 9.51 -2.35 -7.02
C THR A 7 9.90 -3.81 -6.84
N GLY A 8 9.62 -4.66 -7.82
CA GLY A 8 9.93 -6.09 -7.78
C GLY A 8 10.45 -6.61 -9.11
N SER A 9 10.96 -7.85 -9.10
CA SER A 9 11.39 -8.56 -10.31
C SER A 9 10.33 -9.46 -10.92
N SER A 10 9.31 -9.84 -10.14
CA SER A 10 8.20 -10.65 -10.62
C SER A 10 6.91 -9.85 -10.64
N LEU A 11 6.50 -9.44 -11.84
CA LEU A 11 5.19 -8.86 -12.10
C LEU A 11 4.07 -9.86 -11.80
N ARG A 12 4.26 -11.13 -12.18
CA ARG A 12 3.29 -12.21 -11.96
C ARG A 12 3.00 -12.41 -10.48
N ASN A 13 4.02 -12.37 -9.62
CA ASN A 13 3.82 -12.59 -8.18
C ASN A 13 2.98 -11.48 -7.56
N ILE A 14 3.26 -10.22 -7.89
CA ILE A 14 2.51 -9.06 -7.36
C ILE A 14 1.07 -9.08 -7.89
N PHE A 15 0.88 -9.38 -9.18
CA PHE A 15 -0.44 -9.50 -9.77
C PHE A 15 -1.25 -10.63 -9.12
N ASN A 16 -0.69 -11.84 -9.06
CA ASN A 16 -1.36 -13.01 -8.51
C ASN A 16 -1.67 -12.87 -7.02
N TYR A 17 -0.83 -12.18 -6.25
CA TYR A 17 -1.14 -11.87 -4.84
C TYR A 17 -2.47 -11.12 -4.70
N ASN A 18 -2.69 -10.10 -5.53
CA ASN A 18 -3.92 -9.31 -5.52
C ASN A 18 -5.11 -10.11 -6.05
N GLU A 19 -4.96 -10.80 -7.19
CA GLU A 19 -6.03 -11.62 -7.77
C GLU A 19 -6.44 -12.79 -6.85
N ASN A 20 -5.49 -13.38 -6.10
CA ASN A 20 -5.81 -14.43 -5.13
C ASN A 20 -6.64 -13.88 -3.96
N LYS A 21 -6.35 -12.68 -3.47
CA LYS A 21 -7.21 -12.02 -2.46
C LYS A 21 -8.60 -11.72 -3.02
N VAL A 22 -8.70 -11.32 -4.29
CA VAL A 22 -10.01 -11.14 -4.95
C VAL A 22 -10.79 -12.44 -4.98
N LYS A 23 -10.16 -13.55 -5.38
CA LYS A 23 -10.80 -14.88 -5.37
C LYS A 23 -11.22 -15.33 -3.97
N GLN A 24 -10.51 -14.90 -2.93
CA GLN A 24 -10.82 -15.21 -1.53
C GLN A 24 -11.87 -14.28 -0.92
N GLY A 25 -12.35 -13.27 -1.66
CA GLY A 25 -13.27 -12.25 -1.13
C GLY A 25 -12.62 -11.24 -0.17
N ALA A 26 -11.28 -11.28 0.00
CA ALA A 26 -10.53 -10.36 0.84
C ALA A 26 -10.15 -9.05 0.12
N ALA A 27 -10.42 -8.97 -1.18
CA ALA A 27 -10.17 -7.79 -2.01
C ALA A 27 -11.15 -7.69 -3.17
N GLU A 28 -11.20 -6.52 -3.80
CA GLU A 28 -11.95 -6.24 -5.01
C GLU A 28 -11.04 -5.50 -6.01
N CYS A 29 -11.09 -5.84 -7.29
CA CYS A 29 -10.46 -5.04 -8.34
C CYS A 29 -11.45 -3.96 -8.78
N ILE A 30 -11.26 -2.74 -8.26
CA ILE A 30 -12.26 -1.65 -8.34
C ILE A 30 -12.02 -0.69 -9.52
N GLY A 31 -10.91 -0.86 -10.24
CA GLY A 31 -10.59 -0.01 -11.38
C GLY A 31 -9.22 -0.29 -11.98
N GLU A 32 -8.89 0.53 -12.96
CA GLU A 32 -7.85 0.30 -13.95
C GLU A 32 -7.48 1.62 -14.64
N GLY A 33 -6.28 1.71 -15.20
CA GLY A 33 -5.87 2.81 -16.07
C GLY A 33 -5.15 2.28 -17.30
N ASN A 34 -5.38 2.91 -18.46
CA ASN A 34 -4.77 2.54 -19.76
C ASN A 34 -4.97 1.08 -20.20
N TYR A 35 -6.12 0.52 -19.84
CA TYR A 35 -6.66 -0.71 -20.39
C TYR A 35 -7.65 -0.40 -21.52
N PRO A 36 -7.83 -1.34 -22.48
CA PRO A 36 -8.73 -1.12 -23.63
C PRO A 36 -10.21 -1.28 -23.28
N LEU A 37 -10.54 -1.80 -22.10
CA LEU A 37 -11.89 -2.05 -21.61
C LEU A 37 -11.97 -1.68 -20.14
N GLU A 38 -13.19 -1.42 -19.69
CA GLU A 38 -13.54 -1.22 -18.28
C GLU A 38 -13.20 -2.46 -17.43
N VAL A 39 -12.90 -2.25 -16.14
CA VAL A 39 -12.42 -3.30 -15.22
C VAL A 39 -13.34 -4.53 -15.13
N ASP A 40 -14.66 -4.35 -15.21
CA ASP A 40 -15.69 -5.39 -15.16
C ASP A 40 -15.67 -6.32 -16.38
N LYS A 41 -15.19 -5.82 -17.52
CA LYS A 41 -15.08 -6.56 -18.79
C LYS A 41 -13.70 -7.20 -18.99
N LEU A 42 -12.74 -6.93 -18.10
CA LEU A 42 -11.39 -7.48 -18.18
C LEU A 42 -11.28 -8.80 -17.41
N SER A 43 -10.94 -9.89 -18.11
CA SER A 43 -10.51 -11.12 -17.43
C SER A 43 -9.13 -10.95 -16.78
N ALA A 44 -8.83 -11.74 -15.75
CA ALA A 44 -7.51 -11.74 -15.10
C ALA A 44 -6.36 -11.98 -16.10
N ALA A 45 -6.58 -12.82 -17.10
CA ALA A 45 -5.61 -13.06 -18.17
C ALA A 45 -5.36 -11.79 -19.01
N MET A 46 -6.41 -11.05 -19.37
CA MET A 46 -6.28 -9.77 -20.10
C MET A 46 -5.55 -8.73 -19.27
N ARG A 47 -5.90 -8.64 -17.97
CA ARG A 47 -5.25 -7.75 -16.99
C ARG A 47 -3.74 -7.98 -16.95
N LEU A 48 -3.32 -9.23 -16.74
CA LEU A 48 -1.92 -9.61 -16.67
C LEU A 48 -1.19 -9.44 -18.01
N ASN A 49 -1.79 -9.89 -19.11
CA ASN A 49 -1.14 -9.87 -20.42
C ASN A 49 -0.84 -8.44 -20.89
N ARG A 50 -1.68 -7.45 -20.54
CA ARG A 50 -1.38 -6.05 -20.84
C ARG A 50 -0.07 -5.58 -20.19
N LEU A 51 0.13 -5.89 -18.91
CA LEU A 51 1.33 -5.53 -18.16
C LEU A 51 2.55 -6.29 -18.70
N LEU A 52 2.40 -7.59 -18.99
CA LEU A 52 3.48 -8.42 -19.54
C LEU A 52 3.93 -7.97 -20.93
N LYS A 53 2.99 -7.61 -21.82
CA LYS A 53 3.32 -7.10 -23.16
C LYS A 53 4.20 -5.86 -23.10
N LEU A 54 3.88 -4.95 -22.17
CA LEU A 54 4.64 -3.72 -22.00
C LEU A 54 5.98 -3.97 -21.30
N ALA A 55 6.03 -4.95 -20.39
CA ALA A 55 7.27 -5.41 -19.75
C ALA A 55 8.27 -6.00 -20.75
N ALA A 56 7.78 -6.74 -21.75
CA ALA A 56 8.59 -7.39 -22.79
C ALA A 56 9.25 -6.40 -23.77
N LEU A 57 8.87 -5.12 -23.75
CA LEU A 57 9.54 -4.09 -24.56
C LEU A 57 10.98 -3.82 -24.09
N ASN A 58 11.34 -4.21 -22.87
CA ASN A 58 12.69 -4.03 -22.35
C ASN A 58 13.04 -5.03 -21.23
N ASP A 59 13.54 -6.19 -21.64
CA ASP A 59 13.93 -7.29 -20.74
C ASP A 59 15.19 -7.01 -19.91
N ASN A 60 15.90 -5.91 -20.17
CA ASN A 60 17.04 -5.48 -19.37
C ASN A 60 16.60 -4.89 -18.01
N VAL A 61 15.36 -4.42 -17.90
CA VAL A 61 14.81 -3.89 -16.65
C VAL A 61 14.35 -5.03 -15.74
N LYS A 62 15.28 -5.66 -15.02
CA LYS A 62 14.99 -6.84 -14.18
C LYS A 62 14.02 -6.57 -13.02
N ARG A 63 13.96 -5.34 -12.50
CA ARG A 63 12.99 -4.93 -11.45
C ARG A 63 11.87 -4.06 -12.03
N ASN A 64 11.12 -4.57 -13.00
CA ASN A 64 10.16 -3.80 -13.79
C ASN A 64 8.79 -3.60 -13.13
N SER A 65 8.42 -4.40 -12.13
CA SER A 65 7.09 -4.30 -11.51
C SER A 65 7.05 -3.20 -10.46
N VAL A 66 5.89 -2.55 -10.34
CA VAL A 66 5.61 -1.48 -9.40
C VAL A 66 4.35 -1.85 -8.61
N HIS A 67 4.48 -1.84 -7.29
CA HIS A 67 3.39 -2.07 -6.35
C HIS A 67 3.33 -0.92 -5.36
N ILE A 68 2.19 -0.26 -5.29
CA ILE A 68 1.99 0.91 -4.44
C ILE A 68 0.84 0.61 -3.50
N SER A 69 0.99 0.84 -2.20
CA SER A 69 -0.15 0.91 -1.29
C SER A 69 -0.44 2.35 -0.93
N LEU A 70 -1.71 2.74 -1.05
CA LEU A 70 -2.24 3.99 -0.52
C LEU A 70 -3.06 3.65 0.72
N ASN A 71 -2.61 4.14 1.86
CA ASN A 71 -3.14 3.79 3.18
C ASN A 71 -3.85 5.03 3.73
N PHE A 72 -5.14 4.89 3.95
CA PHE A 72 -6.02 5.95 4.47
C PHE A 72 -6.01 5.94 5.98
N ASP A 73 -6.44 7.04 6.59
CA ASP A 73 -6.54 7.12 8.04
C ASP A 73 -7.59 6.12 8.54
N PRO A 74 -7.41 5.47 9.72
CA PRO A 74 -8.39 4.54 10.26
C PRO A 74 -9.79 5.14 10.45
N SER A 75 -9.90 6.46 10.63
CA SER A 75 -11.20 7.16 10.72
C SER A 75 -11.92 7.28 9.38
N GLU A 76 -11.26 7.09 8.24
CA GLU A 76 -11.83 7.22 6.89
C GLU A 76 -12.57 5.95 6.44
N THR A 77 -13.43 5.39 7.30
CA THR A 77 -14.06 4.07 7.12
C THR A 77 -15.04 4.01 5.94
N ALA A 78 -15.62 5.15 5.53
CA ALA A 78 -16.68 5.23 4.53
C ALA A 78 -16.22 5.84 3.19
N LEU A 79 -15.09 5.38 2.63
CA LEU A 79 -14.65 5.79 1.29
C LEU A 79 -15.32 4.93 0.20
N PRO A 80 -16.16 5.50 -0.69
CA PRO A 80 -16.76 4.76 -1.80
C PRO A 80 -15.70 4.38 -2.86
N ASN A 81 -15.91 3.26 -3.55
CA ASN A 81 -15.00 2.80 -4.63
C ASN A 81 -14.76 3.90 -5.68
N ALA A 82 -15.80 4.62 -6.10
CA ALA A 82 -15.67 5.73 -7.05
C ALA A 82 -14.72 6.85 -6.55
N LYS A 83 -14.68 7.14 -5.25
CA LYS A 83 -13.74 8.12 -4.67
C LYS A 83 -12.33 7.56 -4.64
N LEU A 84 -12.16 6.29 -4.26
CA LEU A 84 -10.87 5.59 -4.24
C LEU A 84 -10.24 5.53 -5.64
N VAL A 85 -11.04 5.24 -6.67
CA VAL A 85 -10.61 5.22 -8.07
C VAL A 85 -10.13 6.61 -8.51
N LYS A 86 -10.88 7.68 -8.20
CA LYS A 86 -10.44 9.06 -8.49
C LYS A 86 -9.13 9.43 -7.78
N ILE A 87 -8.97 9.02 -6.51
CA ILE A 87 -7.73 9.22 -5.76
C ILE A 87 -6.56 8.48 -6.42
N ALA A 88 -6.77 7.22 -6.82
CA ALA A 88 -5.76 6.41 -7.51
C ALA A 88 -5.33 7.04 -8.84
N HIS A 89 -6.28 7.50 -9.66
CA HIS A 89 -5.98 8.18 -10.92
C HIS A 89 -5.17 9.47 -10.69
N ALA A 90 -5.61 10.32 -9.77
CA ALA A 90 -4.90 11.54 -9.42
C ALA A 90 -3.47 11.25 -8.93
N TYR A 91 -3.32 10.20 -8.11
CA TYR A 91 -2.03 9.77 -7.61
C TYR A 91 -1.11 9.30 -8.74
N MET A 92 -1.59 8.36 -9.58
CA MET A 92 -0.82 7.83 -10.71
C MET A 92 -0.42 8.94 -11.69
N GLN A 93 -1.29 9.91 -11.93
CA GLN A 93 -0.96 11.07 -12.76
C GLN A 93 0.18 11.90 -12.14
N LYS A 94 0.07 12.27 -10.86
CA LYS A 94 1.06 13.12 -10.19
C LYS A 94 2.43 12.47 -10.02
N ILE A 95 2.51 11.14 -9.94
CA ILE A 95 3.79 10.43 -9.88
C ILE A 95 4.39 10.11 -11.25
N GLY A 96 3.78 10.55 -12.35
CA GLY A 96 4.29 10.34 -13.70
C GLY A 96 3.95 8.96 -14.30
N PHE A 97 2.92 8.30 -13.79
CA PHE A 97 2.42 7.00 -14.27
C PHE A 97 1.08 7.14 -15.03
N ALA A 98 0.68 8.36 -15.42
CA ALA A 98 -0.58 8.64 -16.11
C ALA A 98 -0.81 7.75 -17.34
N ASP A 99 0.25 7.49 -18.13
CA ASP A 99 0.20 6.72 -19.38
C ASP A 99 0.49 5.21 -19.19
N GLN A 100 0.79 4.79 -17.95
CA GLN A 100 1.10 3.39 -17.66
C GLN A 100 -0.18 2.58 -17.49
N PRO A 101 -0.22 1.32 -17.92
CA PRO A 101 -1.27 0.41 -17.50
C PRO A 101 -1.16 0.15 -15.99
N TYR A 102 -2.27 0.27 -15.27
CA TYR A 102 -2.33 -0.12 -13.85
C TYR A 102 -3.70 -0.64 -13.46
N LEU A 103 -3.73 -1.38 -12.35
CA LEU A 103 -4.93 -1.95 -11.74
C LEU A 103 -5.05 -1.43 -10.31
N ILE A 104 -6.27 -1.22 -9.86
CA ILE A 104 -6.62 -0.68 -8.55
C ILE A 104 -7.35 -1.79 -7.78
N TYR A 105 -6.75 -2.23 -6.68
CA TYR A 105 -7.33 -3.24 -5.80
C TYR A 105 -7.67 -2.62 -4.45
N ARG A 106 -8.91 -2.75 -4.00
CA ARG A 106 -9.30 -2.46 -2.62
C ARG A 106 -9.13 -3.72 -1.80
N HIS A 107 -8.43 -3.63 -0.68
CA HIS A 107 -8.24 -4.75 0.24
C HIS A 107 -9.07 -4.50 1.51
N HIS A 108 -9.55 -5.58 2.12
CA HIS A 108 -10.43 -5.55 3.31
C HIS A 108 -9.81 -6.24 4.52
N ASP A 109 -8.52 -6.57 4.47
CA ASP A 109 -7.83 -7.45 5.43
C ASP A 109 -6.90 -6.72 6.40
N ALA A 110 -7.07 -5.40 6.55
CA ALA A 110 -6.33 -4.61 7.55
C ALA A 110 -7.28 -3.70 8.34
N GLY A 111 -6.84 -3.27 9.52
CA GLY A 111 -7.59 -2.37 10.40
C GLY A 111 -7.72 -0.91 9.91
N HIS A 112 -7.34 -0.62 8.66
CA HIS A 112 -7.50 0.69 8.05
C HIS A 112 -7.86 0.54 6.56
N PRO A 113 -8.63 1.48 5.98
CA PRO A 113 -8.90 1.46 4.55
C PRO A 113 -7.60 1.62 3.75
N HIS A 114 -7.45 0.84 2.69
CA HIS A 114 -6.30 0.97 1.81
C HIS A 114 -6.59 0.39 0.42
N ILE A 115 -5.84 0.87 -0.56
CA ILE A 115 -5.85 0.34 -1.93
C ILE A 115 -4.44 0.05 -2.41
N HIS A 116 -4.33 -0.94 -3.28
CA HIS A 116 -3.11 -1.39 -3.92
C HIS A 116 -3.16 -1.07 -5.42
N LEU A 117 -2.11 -0.42 -5.92
CA LEU A 117 -1.92 -0.12 -7.33
C LEU A 117 -0.82 -1.02 -7.88
N VAL A 118 -1.13 -1.78 -8.93
CA VAL A 118 -0.19 -2.67 -9.61
C VAL A 118 0.09 -2.13 -11.00
N SER A 119 1.35 -1.88 -11.32
CA SER A 119 1.79 -1.33 -12.60
C SER A 119 3.20 -1.83 -12.98
N ILE A 120 3.76 -1.26 -14.04
CA ILE A 120 5.14 -1.48 -14.48
C ILE A 120 5.85 -0.15 -14.75
N LYS A 121 7.18 -0.18 -14.78
CA LYS A 121 8.01 1.02 -15.04
C LYS A 121 8.66 1.05 -16.42
N ILE A 122 7.95 0.55 -17.44
CA ILE A 122 8.43 0.52 -18.84
C ILE A 122 7.40 1.24 -19.70
N ARG A 123 7.84 2.31 -20.37
CA ARG A 123 7.01 3.12 -21.26
C ARG A 123 6.69 2.38 -22.56
N LYS A 124 5.72 2.93 -23.32
CA LYS A 124 5.31 2.39 -24.62
C LYS A 124 6.44 2.37 -25.66
N ASP A 125 7.46 3.23 -25.50
CA ASP A 125 8.68 3.26 -26.32
C ASP A 125 9.78 2.30 -25.80
N GLY A 126 9.51 1.50 -24.77
CA GLY A 126 10.48 0.60 -24.14
C GLY A 126 11.43 1.28 -23.15
N SER A 127 11.38 2.61 -23.00
CA SER A 127 12.22 3.33 -22.04
C SER A 127 11.79 3.05 -20.59
N ARG A 128 12.77 3.02 -19.68
CA ARG A 128 12.52 2.83 -18.25
C ARG A 128 12.03 4.13 -17.60
N ILE A 129 11.04 4.06 -16.73
CA ILE A 129 10.70 5.14 -15.81
C ILE A 129 11.67 5.11 -14.63
N ASP A 130 12.34 6.24 -14.37
CA ASP A 130 13.22 6.35 -13.21
C ASP A 130 12.40 6.37 -11.91
N MET A 131 12.85 5.57 -10.94
CA MET A 131 12.20 5.42 -9.63
C MET A 131 13.05 5.97 -8.50
N HIS A 132 14.24 6.53 -8.81
CA HIS A 132 15.13 7.08 -7.80
C HIS A 132 14.43 8.19 -7.01
N ASN A 133 14.34 8.01 -5.69
CA ASN A 133 13.68 8.92 -4.76
C ASN A 133 12.21 9.25 -5.08
N ILE A 134 11.51 8.42 -5.87
CA ILE A 134 10.13 8.71 -6.27
C ILE A 134 9.17 8.85 -5.09
N GLY A 135 9.43 8.09 -4.02
CA GLY A 135 8.74 8.21 -2.73
C GLY A 135 8.85 9.63 -2.17
N ARG A 136 10.08 10.13 -2.05
CA ARG A 136 10.40 11.43 -1.44
C ARG A 136 9.98 12.61 -2.31
N ASN A 137 10.18 12.52 -3.62
CA ASN A 137 10.09 13.69 -4.51
C ASN A 137 8.68 13.83 -5.08
N GLN A 138 8.15 12.81 -5.74
CA GLN A 138 6.85 12.88 -6.41
C GLN A 138 5.72 12.43 -5.48
N SER A 139 5.87 11.30 -4.80
CA SER A 139 4.81 10.68 -3.99
C SER A 139 4.46 11.53 -2.76
N GLU A 140 5.44 12.08 -2.05
CA GLU A 140 5.19 12.98 -0.91
C GLU A 140 4.47 14.27 -1.32
N ALA A 141 4.82 14.86 -2.47
CA ALA A 141 4.11 16.02 -2.99
C ALA A 141 2.67 15.64 -3.40
N ALA A 142 2.54 14.55 -4.16
CA ALA A 142 1.27 14.03 -4.63
C ALA A 142 0.28 13.74 -3.49
N ARG A 143 0.71 13.04 -2.43
CA ARG A 143 -0.19 12.71 -1.31
C ARG A 143 -0.73 13.96 -0.65
N LYS A 144 0.11 14.98 -0.40
CA LYS A 144 -0.29 16.22 0.30
C LYS A 144 -1.31 17.01 -0.51
N GLU A 145 -1.14 17.07 -1.82
CA GLU A 145 -2.10 17.71 -2.72
C GLU A 145 -3.42 16.94 -2.79
N ILE A 146 -3.35 15.61 -2.87
CA ILE A 146 -4.53 14.74 -2.92
C ILE A 146 -5.31 14.78 -1.61
N GLU A 147 -4.63 14.80 -0.46
CA GLU A 147 -5.27 14.95 0.85
C GLU A 147 -6.14 16.21 0.88
N LYS A 148 -5.62 17.34 0.39
CA LYS A 148 -6.38 18.59 0.29
C LYS A 148 -7.52 18.49 -0.72
N MET A 149 -7.24 17.98 -1.92
CA MET A 149 -8.21 17.89 -3.04
C MET A 149 -9.44 17.04 -2.70
N PHE A 150 -9.25 15.96 -1.95
CA PHE A 150 -10.30 15.00 -1.62
C PHE A 150 -10.83 15.12 -0.17
N GLY A 151 -10.37 16.12 0.57
CA GLY A 151 -10.73 16.34 1.97
C GLY A 151 -10.38 15.15 2.87
N LEU A 152 -9.19 14.56 2.67
CA LEU A 152 -8.70 13.45 3.46
C LEU A 152 -7.97 13.94 4.71
N VAL A 153 -7.84 13.06 5.69
CA VAL A 153 -6.99 13.32 6.86
C VAL A 153 -5.54 13.50 6.40
N GLN A 154 -5.00 14.67 6.72
CA GLN A 154 -3.62 15.01 6.39
C GLN A 154 -2.68 14.19 7.27
N ALA A 155 -1.87 13.33 6.65
CA ALA A 155 -0.85 12.62 7.41
C ALA A 155 0.19 13.63 7.88
N GLN A 156 0.32 13.78 9.20
CA GLN A 156 1.46 14.46 9.78
C GLN A 156 2.70 13.71 9.28
N GLY A 157 3.57 14.42 8.55
CA GLY A 157 4.82 13.81 8.10
C GLY A 157 5.59 13.25 9.30
N ARG A 158 6.59 12.40 9.05
CA ARG A 158 7.60 12.14 10.09
C ARG A 158 8.15 13.49 10.52
N LYS A 159 7.66 14.03 11.64
CA LYS A 159 8.45 14.95 12.44
C LYS A 159 9.69 14.13 12.76
N ASN A 160 10.85 14.61 12.37
CA ASN A 160 12.07 14.12 12.99
C ASN A 160 11.80 14.25 14.48
N SER A 161 11.72 13.12 15.19
CA SER A 161 11.60 13.07 16.63
C SER A 161 12.93 13.51 17.23
N ASN A 162 13.33 14.75 16.96
CA ASN A 162 14.33 15.47 17.73
C ASN A 162 13.69 16.11 18.97
N ASP A 163 12.36 16.04 19.10
CA ASP A 163 11.59 16.45 20.28
C ASP A 163 11.31 15.28 21.23
N LEU A 164 11.87 14.09 20.98
CA LEU A 164 12.03 13.12 22.06
C LEU A 164 13.26 13.57 22.85
N GLU A 165 13.04 14.21 24.00
CA GLU A 165 14.10 14.38 24.99
C GLU A 165 14.73 13.02 25.24
N ILE A 166 15.95 12.83 24.72
CA ILE A 166 16.77 11.68 25.03
C ILE A 166 17.16 11.86 26.49
N ILE A 167 16.37 11.27 27.41
CA ILE A 167 16.74 11.21 28.82
C ILE A 167 18.05 10.41 28.90
N PRO A 168 19.16 11.00 29.38
CA PRO A 168 20.42 10.28 29.52
C PRO A 168 20.22 9.04 30.39
N ILE A 169 20.83 7.92 30.01
CA ILE A 169 20.75 6.62 30.71
C ILE A 169 21.18 6.72 32.19
N GLY A 170 21.84 7.81 32.60
CA GLY A 170 22.20 8.09 34.00
C GLY A 170 21.11 8.69 34.89
N ALA A 171 19.94 9.07 34.36
CA ALA A 171 18.87 9.74 35.13
C ALA A 171 17.74 8.81 35.60
N TRP A 172 17.86 7.50 35.37
CA TRP A 172 16.82 6.52 35.68
C TRP A 172 16.86 6.12 37.15
N GLN A 173 15.76 6.32 37.89
CA GLN A 173 15.61 5.74 39.23
C GLN A 173 15.17 4.27 39.11
N ARG A 174 15.49 3.44 40.12
CA ARG A 174 15.15 2.00 40.14
C ARG A 174 13.66 1.72 39.91
N SER A 175 12.77 2.65 40.28
CA SER A 175 11.33 2.56 40.06
C SER A 175 10.92 2.62 38.58
N ASP A 176 11.77 3.19 37.72
CA ASP A 176 11.46 3.40 36.30
C ASP A 176 11.83 2.15 35.46
N MET A 177 12.87 1.42 35.88
CA MET A 177 13.30 0.16 35.24
C MET A 177 12.30 -0.99 35.41
N GLU A 178 11.47 -0.99 36.46
CA GLU A 178 10.52 -2.06 36.71
C GLU A 178 9.32 -2.05 35.75
N LYS A 179 8.98 -0.87 35.21
CA LYS A 179 7.87 -0.68 34.27
C LYS A 179 8.21 -1.09 32.84
N PHE A 180 9.50 -1.15 32.48
CA PHE A 180 9.98 -1.37 31.11
C PHE A 180 10.80 -2.67 30.96
N SER A 181 10.41 -3.76 31.63
CA SER A 181 11.00 -5.07 31.35
C SER A 181 10.35 -5.72 30.11
N PRO A 182 11.08 -5.94 29.00
CA PRO A 182 10.52 -6.50 27.76
C PRO A 182 9.98 -7.93 27.93
N LYS A 183 10.39 -8.63 29.01
CA LYS A 183 9.99 -10.01 29.29
C LYS A 183 8.58 -10.14 29.87
N LYS A 184 7.99 -9.08 30.45
CA LYS A 184 6.61 -9.11 30.96
C LYS A 184 5.58 -8.80 29.88
N GLN A 185 5.89 -7.86 28.99
CA GLN A 185 4.95 -7.40 27.96
C GLN A 185 4.73 -8.46 26.87
N SER A 186 5.77 -9.24 26.52
CA SER A 186 5.62 -10.38 25.61
C SER A 186 4.77 -11.52 26.21
N ARG A 187 4.88 -11.75 27.53
CA ARG A 187 4.05 -12.75 28.22
C ARG A 187 2.59 -12.30 28.30
N GLN A 188 2.32 -11.02 28.53
CA GLN A 188 0.96 -10.51 28.63
C GLN A 188 0.21 -10.57 27.29
N CYS A 189 0.86 -10.19 26.19
CA CYS A 189 0.29 -10.35 24.85
C CYS A 189 0.09 -11.83 24.44
N LEU A 190 1.01 -12.73 24.82
CA LEU A 190 0.85 -14.16 24.53
C LEU A 190 -0.31 -14.79 25.31
N THR A 191 -0.49 -14.41 26.58
CA THR A 191 -1.61 -14.92 27.41
C THR A 191 -2.96 -14.38 26.94
N GLU A 192 -3.04 -13.12 26.51
CA GLU A 192 -4.27 -12.53 25.94
C GLU A 192 -4.64 -13.18 24.60
N CYS A 193 -3.67 -13.47 23.73
CA CYS A 193 -3.91 -14.22 22.49
C CYS A 193 -4.36 -15.67 22.76
N LEU A 194 -3.75 -16.37 23.72
CA LEU A 194 -4.11 -17.76 24.05
C LEU A 194 -5.49 -17.88 24.70
N ASN A 195 -5.88 -16.94 25.56
CA ASN A 195 -7.21 -16.93 26.17
C ASN A 195 -8.31 -16.59 25.14
N THR A 196 -8.02 -15.79 24.12
CA THR A 196 -8.98 -15.48 23.06
C THR A 196 -9.24 -16.69 22.15
N ILE A 197 -8.21 -17.51 21.89
CA ILE A 197 -8.34 -18.75 21.11
C ILE A 197 -9.11 -19.82 21.90
N ASN A 198 -8.93 -19.92 23.22
CA ASN A 198 -9.62 -20.93 24.05
C ASN A 198 -11.12 -20.65 24.28
N ILE A 199 -11.58 -19.40 24.12
CA ILE A 199 -13.00 -19.06 24.27
C ILE A 199 -13.81 -19.39 23.00
N GLN A 200 -13.19 -19.40 21.82
CA GLN A 200 -13.87 -19.75 20.56
C GLN A 200 -13.99 -21.26 20.30
N VAL A 201 -13.27 -22.11 21.04
CA VAL A 201 -13.33 -23.58 20.88
C VAL A 201 -14.34 -24.22 21.86
N LEU A 202 -14.90 -23.47 22.82
CA LEU A 202 -15.85 -23.99 23.82
C LEU A 202 -17.30 -23.50 23.63
N GLN A 203 -17.65 -22.92 22.47
CA GLN A 203 -19.02 -22.48 22.15
C GLN A 203 -19.58 -23.07 20.85
N ASN A 204 -19.09 -24.24 20.41
CA ASN A 204 -19.76 -25.10 19.43
C ASN A 204 -19.76 -26.55 19.88
#